data_AF-A0A2D4JSM1-F1
#
_entry.id   AF-A0A2D4JSM1-F1
#
_cell.length_a   1.000
_cell.length_b   1.000
_cell.length_c   1.000
_cell.angle_alpha   90.00
_cell.angle_beta   90.00
_cell.angle_gamma   90.00
#
_symmetry.space_group_name_H-M   'P 1'
#
loop_
_entity.id
_entity.type
_entity.pdbx_description
1 polymer ?
#
loop_
_entity_poly.entity_id
_entity_poly.type
_entity_poly.pdbx_seq_one_letter_code
_entity_poly.pdbx_strand_id
1 'polypeptide(L)'
;TWGILAIGRAVLRVQNVTCIDGNDKNASLHMQVGKETVQTTEDQILKRDMPPAFIKVENACTKLVQAAQMLQTDPYSVPARDYLIDGSRGILSGTSDLLLTFDEAEVRKIIRVCKGILEYLTVAEVVETME
;
A
#
# COMPACT_ATOMS: atom_id res chain seq x y z
N THR A 1 -9.86 15.12 1.26
CA THR A 1 -9.94 14.60 2.63
C THR A 1 -10.50 13.19 2.72
N TRP A 2 -11.48 12.78 1.90
CA TRP A 2 -12.01 11.40 1.87
C TRP A 2 -11.01 10.32 1.40
N GLY A 3 -10.12 10.62 0.45
CA GLY A 3 -9.12 9.65 -0.04
C GLY A 3 -8.11 9.21 1.02
N ILE A 4 -7.64 10.12 1.88
CA ILE A 4 -6.65 9.81 2.92
C ILE A 4 -7.23 8.88 3.99
N LEU A 5 -8.51 9.08 4.36
CA LEU A 5 -9.20 8.23 5.34
C LEU A 5 -9.52 6.84 4.76
N ALA A 6 -9.80 6.75 3.46
CA ALA A 6 -10.01 5.48 2.76
C ALA A 6 -8.72 4.66 2.65
N ILE A 7 -7.60 5.32 2.37
CA ILE A 7 -6.29 4.65 2.24
C ILE A 7 -5.74 4.25 3.60
N GLY A 8 -5.87 5.10 4.62
CA GLY A 8 -5.52 4.75 6.00
C GLY A 8 -6.34 3.57 6.53
N ARG A 9 -7.63 3.48 6.17
CA ARG A 9 -8.47 2.30 6.47
C ARG A 9 -8.06 1.06 5.68
N ALA A 10 -7.66 1.21 4.42
CA ALA A 10 -7.16 0.08 3.62
C ALA A 10 -5.86 -0.47 4.22
N VAL A 11 -4.94 0.40 4.60
CA VAL A 11 -3.68 0.08 5.27
C VAL A 11 -3.88 -0.63 6.62
N LEU A 12 -4.72 -0.07 7.49
CA LEU A 12 -4.99 -0.64 8.83
C LEU A 12 -5.66 -2.02 8.74
N ARG A 13 -6.36 -2.30 7.64
CA ARG A 13 -7.09 -3.54 7.44
C ARG A 13 -6.29 -4.57 6.60
N VAL A 14 -5.25 -4.14 5.88
CA VAL A 14 -4.17 -5.00 5.35
C VAL A 14 -3.33 -5.63 6.47
N GLN A 15 -3.22 -5.04 7.66
CA GLN A 15 -2.57 -5.73 8.79
C GLN A 15 -3.38 -6.93 9.34
N ASN A 16 -4.67 -7.01 9.00
CA ASN A 16 -5.59 -8.05 9.48
C ASN A 16 -5.81 -9.14 8.43
N VAL A 17 -4.70 -9.62 7.85
CA VAL A 17 -4.64 -10.57 6.73
C VAL A 17 -5.29 -11.91 7.10
N THR A 18 -6.60 -12.03 6.83
CA THR A 18 -7.22 -13.31 6.55
C THR A 18 -6.87 -13.63 5.09
N CYS A 19 -5.96 -14.59 4.87
CA CYS A 19 -5.58 -15.08 3.53
C CYS A 19 -5.88 -16.57 3.36
N ILE A 20 -6.35 -17.21 4.43
CA ILE A 20 -6.33 -18.67 4.56
C ILE A 20 -7.68 -19.28 4.17
N ASP A 21 -8.76 -18.49 4.19
CA ASP A 21 -10.05 -18.91 3.65
C ASP A 21 -10.11 -18.54 2.18
N GLY A 22 -10.08 -19.53 1.28
CA GLY A 22 -10.17 -19.37 -0.19
C GLY A 22 -11.46 -18.73 -0.72
N ASN A 23 -12.24 -18.06 0.14
CA ASN A 23 -13.44 -17.29 -0.17
C ASN A 23 -13.27 -15.79 0.14
N ASP A 24 -12.03 -15.33 0.35
CA ASP A 24 -11.78 -14.03 0.99
C ASP A 24 -12.07 -12.82 0.09
N LYS A 25 -13.32 -12.37 0.14
CA LYS A 25 -13.76 -11.09 -0.42
C LYS A 25 -12.97 -9.91 0.18
N ASN A 26 -12.30 -10.06 1.33
CA ASN A 26 -11.60 -8.98 2.03
C ASN A 26 -10.22 -8.67 1.42
N ALA A 27 -9.47 -9.68 0.94
CA ALA A 27 -8.24 -9.44 0.18
C ALA A 27 -8.53 -8.71 -1.15
N SER A 28 -9.63 -9.10 -1.80
CA SER A 28 -10.17 -8.41 -2.98
C SER A 28 -10.56 -6.96 -2.66
N LEU A 29 -11.21 -6.69 -1.53
CA LEU A 29 -11.64 -5.35 -1.12
C LEU A 29 -10.46 -4.38 -0.90
N HIS A 30 -9.34 -4.84 -0.31
CA HIS A 30 -8.16 -3.98 -0.12
C HIS A 30 -7.47 -3.63 -1.43
N MET A 31 -7.33 -4.61 -2.31
CA MET A 31 -6.74 -4.41 -3.62
C MET A 31 -7.65 -3.53 -4.50
N GLN A 32 -8.97 -3.61 -4.33
CA GLN A 32 -9.94 -2.72 -4.96
C GLN A 32 -9.72 -1.27 -4.52
N VAL A 33 -9.66 -0.99 -3.21
CA VAL A 33 -9.41 0.37 -2.69
C VAL A 33 -8.05 0.90 -3.12
N GLY A 34 -7.06 0.02 -3.18
CA GLY A 34 -5.74 0.32 -3.74
C GLY A 34 -5.77 0.71 -5.22
N LYS A 35 -6.48 -0.06 -6.05
CA LYS A 35 -6.67 0.22 -7.48
C LYS A 35 -7.44 1.53 -7.70
N GLU A 36 -8.48 1.81 -6.90
CA GLU A 36 -9.22 3.07 -6.94
C GLU A 36 -8.33 4.27 -6.57
N THR A 37 -7.42 4.09 -5.60
CA THR A 37 -6.45 5.11 -5.20
C THR A 37 -5.48 5.46 -6.34
N VAL A 38 -4.98 4.45 -7.05
CA VAL A 38 -4.11 4.65 -8.21
C VAL A 38 -4.84 5.38 -9.35
N GLN A 39 -6.12 5.11 -9.56
CA GLN A 39 -6.91 5.77 -10.60
C GLN A 39 -7.21 7.24 -10.26
N THR A 40 -7.46 7.54 -8.99
CA THR A 40 -7.92 8.87 -8.55
C THR A 40 -6.80 9.82 -8.14
N THR A 41 -5.61 9.31 -7.80
CA THR A 41 -4.48 10.17 -7.39
C THR A 41 -3.91 10.98 -8.56
N GLU A 42 -3.33 12.15 -8.27
CA GLU A 42 -2.57 12.96 -9.23
C GLU A 42 -1.05 12.74 -9.09
N ASP A 43 -0.62 12.10 -8.00
CA ASP A 43 0.79 11.79 -7.75
C ASP A 43 1.26 10.66 -8.68
N GLN A 44 2.10 11.02 -9.65
CA GLN A 44 2.63 10.10 -10.65
C GLN A 44 3.56 9.03 -10.06
N ILE A 45 4.27 9.35 -8.97
CA ILE A 45 5.14 8.38 -8.27
C ILE A 45 4.26 7.34 -7.61
N LEU A 46 3.20 7.79 -6.92
CA LEU A 46 2.22 6.89 -6.30
C LEU A 46 1.55 5.98 -7.34
N LYS A 47 1.18 6.50 -8.52
CA LYS A 47 0.61 5.68 -9.61
C LYS A 47 1.54 4.60 -10.12
N ARG A 48 2.84 4.87 -10.14
CA ARG A 48 3.86 3.96 -10.65
C ARG A 48 4.25 2.89 -9.63
N ASP A 49 4.43 3.28 -8.38
CA ASP A 49 5.09 2.45 -7.36
C ASP A 49 4.10 1.59 -6.54
N MET A 50 2.85 2.02 -6.47
CA MET A 50 1.82 1.28 -5.72
C MET A 50 1.37 -0.03 -6.41
N PRO A 51 1.18 -0.11 -7.76
CA PRO A 51 0.75 -1.35 -8.42
C PRO A 51 1.69 -2.56 -8.23
N PRO A 52 3.02 -2.44 -8.36
CA PRO A 52 3.94 -3.55 -8.09
C PRO A 52 3.81 -4.12 -6.67
N ALA A 53 3.57 -3.25 -5.68
CA ALA A 53 3.39 -3.66 -4.29
C ALA A 53 2.08 -4.47 -4.10
N PHE A 54 1.00 -4.12 -4.79
CA PHE A 54 -0.23 -4.92 -4.80
C PHE A 54 -0.02 -6.31 -5.42
N ILE A 55 0.64 -6.38 -6.57
CA ILE A 55 0.93 -7.65 -7.26
C ILE A 55 1.75 -8.57 -6.36
N LYS A 56 2.70 -8.01 -5.60
CA LYS A 56 3.53 -8.76 -4.66
C LYS A 56 2.70 -9.37 -3.53
N VAL A 57 1.77 -8.61 -2.95
CA VAL A 57 0.83 -9.11 -1.94
C VAL A 57 -0.09 -10.20 -2.53
N GLU A 58 -0.63 -10.00 -3.73
CA GLU A 58 -1.52 -10.97 -4.41
C GLU A 58 -0.82 -12.31 -4.70
N ASN A 59 0.41 -12.25 -5.21
CA ASN A 59 1.24 -13.43 -5.45
C ASN A 59 1.54 -14.17 -4.14
N ALA A 60 1.78 -13.41 -3.05
CA ALA A 60 2.03 -13.98 -1.75
C ALA A 60 0.77 -14.64 -1.15
N CYS A 61 -0.41 -14.04 -1.31
CA CYS A 61 -1.70 -14.65 -0.95
C CYS A 61 -1.88 -16.00 -1.67
N THR A 62 -1.60 -16.02 -2.98
CA THR A 62 -1.72 -17.24 -3.80
C THR A 62 -0.82 -18.36 -3.28
N LYS A 63 0.42 -18.05 -2.89
CA LYS A 63 1.33 -19.01 -2.26
C LYS A 63 0.79 -19.54 -0.93
N LEU A 64 0.17 -18.69 -0.10
CA LEU A 64 -0.43 -19.11 1.17
C LEU A 64 -1.62 -20.06 0.96
N VAL A 65 -2.48 -19.81 -0.03
CA VAL A 65 -3.59 -20.71 -0.38
C VAL A 65 -3.06 -22.06 -0.87
N GLN A 66 -2.03 -22.05 -1.72
CA GLN A 66 -1.39 -23.28 -2.19
C GLN A 66 -0.75 -24.07 -1.03
N ALA A 67 -0.04 -23.39 -0.12
CA ALA A 67 0.51 -24.01 1.09
C ALA A 67 -0.59 -24.65 1.93
N ALA A 68 -1.72 -23.96 2.14
CA ALA A 68 -2.85 -24.48 2.91
C ALA A 68 -3.46 -25.75 2.27
N GLN A 69 -3.65 -25.76 0.94
CA GLN A 69 -4.14 -26.94 0.22
C GLN A 69 -3.18 -28.13 0.32
N MET A 70 -1.87 -27.87 0.21
CA MET A 70 -0.85 -28.90 0.37
C MET A 70 -0.83 -29.46 1.80
N LEU A 71 -0.91 -28.61 2.82
CA LEU A 71 -0.95 -29.02 4.24
C LEU A 71 -2.24 -29.75 4.62
N GLN A 72 -3.38 -29.46 3.96
CA GLN A 72 -4.61 -30.25 4.12
C GLN A 72 -4.43 -31.69 3.62
N THR A 73 -3.68 -31.87 2.53
CA THR A 73 -3.48 -33.20 1.92
C THR A 73 -2.37 -33.98 2.63
N ASP A 74 -1.28 -33.31 2.96
CA ASP A 74 -0.13 -33.86 3.68
C ASP A 74 0.39 -32.86 4.73
N PRO A 75 0.07 -33.07 6.03
CA PRO A 75 0.49 -32.18 7.12
C PRO A 75 2.01 -32.07 7.32
N TYR A 76 2.80 -33.01 6.77
CA TYR A 76 4.26 -33.02 6.92
C TYR A 76 4.98 -32.61 5.64
N SER A 77 4.24 -32.11 4.63
CA SER A 77 4.78 -31.65 3.36
C SER A 77 5.81 -30.52 3.56
N VAL A 78 7.07 -30.83 3.30
CA VAL A 78 8.17 -29.84 3.33
C VAL A 78 7.97 -28.74 2.29
N PRO A 79 7.59 -29.03 1.02
CA PRO A 79 7.31 -27.99 0.03
C PRO A 79 6.21 -27.01 0.49
N ALA A 80 5.19 -27.49 1.18
CA ALA A 80 4.13 -26.64 1.69
C ALA A 80 4.64 -25.60 2.72
N ARG A 81 5.63 -25.99 3.53
CA ARG A 81 6.28 -25.08 4.48
C ARG A 81 7.09 -24.00 3.78
N ASP A 82 7.77 -24.33 2.69
CA ASP A 82 8.50 -23.34 1.88
C ASP A 82 7.53 -22.33 1.27
N TYR A 83 6.41 -22.77 0.70
CA TYR A 83 5.34 -21.89 0.19
C TYR A 83 4.74 -21.01 1.30
N LEU A 84 4.55 -21.56 2.51
CA LEU A 84 4.04 -20.81 3.66
C LEU A 84 5.01 -19.70 4.10
N ILE A 85 6.32 -20.00 4.15
CA ILE A 85 7.37 -19.04 4.52
C ILE A 85 7.47 -17.94 3.45
N ASP A 86 7.54 -18.32 2.18
CA ASP A 86 7.61 -17.40 1.05
C ASP A 86 6.37 -16.49 0.97
N GLY A 87 5.18 -17.08 1.14
CA GLY A 87 3.92 -16.35 1.18
C GLY A 87 3.91 -15.35 2.33
N SER A 88 4.27 -15.78 3.54
CA SER A 88 4.29 -14.91 4.72
C SER A 88 5.27 -13.74 4.56
N ARG A 89 6.47 -14.01 4.03
CA ARG A 89 7.48 -12.97 3.72
C ARG A 89 6.99 -12.01 2.64
N GLY A 90 6.35 -12.53 1.60
CA GLY A 90 5.78 -11.76 0.51
C GLY A 90 4.70 -10.79 0.98
N ILE A 91 3.81 -11.23 1.87
CA ILE A 91 2.76 -10.38 2.47
C ILE A 91 3.38 -9.25 3.29
N LEU A 92 4.30 -9.56 4.21
CA LEU A 92 4.95 -8.54 5.04
C LEU A 92 5.69 -7.52 4.18
N SER A 93 6.48 -8.00 3.21
CA SER A 93 7.27 -7.12 2.36
C SER A 93 6.39 -6.29 1.44
N GLY A 94 5.38 -6.87 0.79
CA GLY A 94 4.46 -6.13 -0.08
C GLY A 94 3.62 -5.11 0.69
N THR A 95 3.20 -5.44 1.91
CA THR A 95 2.51 -4.49 2.79
C THR A 95 3.42 -3.34 3.21
N SER A 96 4.68 -3.64 3.54
CA SER A 96 5.67 -2.61 3.85
C SER A 96 5.89 -1.67 2.66
N ASP A 97 6.01 -2.21 1.45
CA ASP A 97 6.18 -1.43 0.22
C ASP A 97 4.97 -0.50 -0.01
N LEU A 98 3.74 -1.01 0.20
CA LEU A 98 2.51 -0.20 0.12
C LEU A 98 2.48 0.95 1.13
N LEU A 99 2.82 0.63 2.39
CA LEU A 99 2.87 1.59 3.48
C LEU A 99 3.86 2.72 3.21
N LEU A 100 5.07 2.36 2.78
CA LEU A 100 6.13 3.33 2.47
C LEU A 100 5.76 4.19 1.28
N THR A 101 5.25 3.59 0.19
CA THR A 101 4.85 4.36 -1.00
C THR A 101 3.76 5.38 -0.67
N PHE A 102 2.83 5.00 0.22
CA PHE A 102 1.79 5.90 0.69
C PHE A 102 2.35 7.03 1.58
N ASP A 103 3.19 6.69 2.56
CA ASP A 103 3.82 7.65 3.46
C ASP A 103 4.63 8.69 2.68
N GLU A 104 5.44 8.26 1.72
CA GLU A 104 6.21 9.16 0.86
C GLU A 104 5.30 10.12 0.06
N ALA A 105 4.12 9.67 -0.37
CA ALA A 105 3.17 10.53 -1.07
C ALA A 105 2.60 11.62 -0.15
N GLU A 106 2.32 11.30 1.12
CA GLU A 106 1.88 12.29 2.10
C GLU A 106 3.01 13.28 2.44
N VAL A 107 4.25 12.80 2.61
CA VAL A 107 5.42 13.66 2.83
C VAL A 107 5.63 14.62 1.65
N ARG A 108 5.45 14.16 0.40
CA ARG A 108 5.51 15.03 -0.79
C ARG A 108 4.46 16.15 -0.77
N LYS A 109 3.25 15.90 -0.26
CA LYS A 109 2.22 16.94 -0.11
C LYS A 109 2.65 18.00 0.89
N ILE A 110 3.22 17.60 2.03
CA ILE A 110 3.74 18.53 3.05
C ILE A 110 4.85 19.40 2.44
N ILE A 111 5.83 18.78 1.77
CA ILE A 111 6.92 19.51 1.11
C ILE A 111 6.40 20.52 0.10
N ARG A 112 5.36 20.17 -0.69
CA ARG A 112 4.75 21.09 -1.66
C ARG A 112 4.17 22.34 -0.98
N VAL A 113 3.48 22.18 0.16
CA VAL A 113 2.95 23.32 0.93
C VAL A 113 4.09 24.17 1.48
N CYS A 114 5.12 23.56 2.08
CA CYS A 114 6.26 24.28 2.63
C CYS A 114 7.00 25.10 1.55
N LYS A 115 7.19 24.54 0.35
CA LYS A 115 7.80 25.25 -0.78
C LYS A 115 6.97 26.47 -1.21
N GLY A 116 5.64 26.34 -1.26
CA GLY A 116 4.77 27.47 -1.56
C GLY A 116 4.87 28.61 -0.54
N ILE A 117 5.00 28.27 0.75
CA ILE A 117 5.22 29.28 1.81
C ILE A 117 6.58 29.96 1.62
N LEU A 118 7.64 29.20 1.32
CA LEU A 118 8.97 29.77 1.05
C LEU A 118 8.94 30.73 -0.14
N GLU A 119 8.29 30.37 -1.24
CA GLU A 119 8.12 31.25 -2.41
C GLU A 119 7.35 32.52 -2.03
N TYR A 120 6.28 32.41 -1.23
CA TYR A 120 5.52 33.57 -0.77
C TYR A 120 6.35 34.52 0.11
N LEU A 121 7.18 33.98 1.01
CA LEU A 121 8.07 34.79 1.85
C LEU A 121 9.08 35.60 1.01
N THR A 122 9.60 35.03 -0.08
CA THR A 122 10.52 35.78 -0.96
C THR A 122 9.86 36.98 -1.65
N VAL A 123 8.56 36.90 -1.96
CA VAL A 123 7.81 38.03 -2.52
C VAL A 123 7.57 39.10 -1.45
N ALA A 124 7.27 38.69 -0.22
CA ALA A 124 7.04 39.60 0.91
C ALA A 124 8.26 40.48 1.23
N GLU A 125 9.49 39.99 1.04
CA GLU A 125 10.71 40.79 1.22
C GLU A 125 10.84 41.95 0.23
N VAL A 126 10.20 41.87 -0.94
CA VAL A 126 10.28 42.88 -2.01
C VAL A 126 9.16 43.93 -1.91
N VAL A 127 8.22 43.77 -0.97
CA VAL A 127 7.13 44.73 -0.77
C VAL A 127 7.66 45.93 0.03
N GLU A 128 8.11 46.96 -0.70
CA GLU A 128 8.62 48.22 -0.13
C GLU A 128 7.51 49.25 0.21
N THR A 129 6.24 48.95 -0.08
CA THR A 129 5.14 49.91 0.06
C THR A 129 4.15 49.49 1.13
N MET A 130 3.90 50.39 2.10
CA MET A 130 2.79 50.28 3.04
C MET A 130 1.57 50.92 2.35
N GLU A 131 0.68 50.09 1.79
CA GLU A 131 -0.72 50.50 1.55
C GLU A 131 -1.56 50.28 2.81
#